data_AF-A0A2Y9BLL0-F1
#
_entry.id   AF-A0A2Y9BLL0-F1
#
_cell.length_a   1.000
_cell.length_b   1.000
_cell.length_c   1.000
_cell.angle_alpha   90.00
_cell.angle_beta   90.00
_cell.angle_gamma   90.00
#
_symmetry.space_group_name_H-M   'P 1'
#
loop_
_entity.id
_entity.type
_entity.pdbx_description
1 polymer ?
#
loop_
_entity_poly.entity_id
_entity_poly.type
_entity_poly.pdbx_seq_one_letter_code
_entity_poly.pdbx_strand_id
1 'polypeptide(L)'
;MLAAPSVPAFVDVAPRLARTENGKIDRVGLRDASTRRTTAAEQVAASSEVHDPPADTNLRQIVRATWTEVLGRDVLDNRSFFDHGGTSILVISLYRKLRARLAHYRFEVPDLFRCPTIDSFVRFLQLDEAADADLAATARTAARRRAILAEVAAGRLSVGDALSRLDTG
;
A
#
# COMPACT_ATOMS: atom_id res chain seq x y z
N MET A 1 -38.03 12.18 -12.23
CA MET A 1 -36.60 12.24 -12.59
C MET A 1 -35.89 12.99 -11.48
N LEU A 2 -35.08 12.32 -10.65
CA LEU A 2 -34.22 12.97 -9.63
C LEU A 2 -32.77 12.95 -10.10
N ALA A 3 -32.05 14.02 -9.77
CA ALA A 3 -30.72 14.38 -10.25
C ALA A 3 -29.58 13.50 -9.70
N ALA A 4 -28.50 13.48 -10.47
CA ALA A 4 -27.22 12.78 -10.33
C ALA A 4 -26.58 12.81 -8.91
N PRO A 5 -25.68 11.85 -8.59
CA PRO A 5 -25.12 11.69 -7.25
C PRO A 5 -24.26 12.88 -6.81
N SER A 6 -24.63 13.50 -5.67
CA SER A 6 -23.82 14.49 -4.94
C SER A 6 -22.68 13.80 -4.17
N VAL A 7 -21.67 13.30 -4.88
CA VAL A 7 -20.47 12.73 -4.26
C VAL A 7 -19.25 13.54 -4.70
N PRO A 8 -18.47 14.12 -3.75
CA PRO A 8 -17.31 14.93 -4.08
C PRO A 8 -16.17 14.07 -4.63
N ALA A 9 -15.45 14.59 -5.61
CA ALA A 9 -14.31 13.91 -6.23
C ALA A 9 -13.11 13.72 -5.29
N PHE A 10 -13.02 14.50 -4.21
CA PHE A 10 -11.98 14.39 -3.18
C PHE A 10 -12.47 14.99 -1.85
N VAL A 11 -11.92 14.50 -0.74
CA VAL A 11 -12.17 15.02 0.62
C VAL A 11 -10.83 15.21 1.31
N ASP A 12 -10.55 16.45 1.70
CA ASP A 12 -9.38 16.80 2.49
C ASP A 12 -9.72 16.83 3.99
N VAL A 13 -9.00 16.05 4.79
CA VAL A 13 -9.12 16.08 6.25
C VAL A 13 -8.10 17.06 6.81
N ALA A 14 -8.58 18.09 7.52
CA ALA A 14 -7.74 19.06 8.20
C ALA A 14 -8.08 19.08 9.71
N PRO A 15 -7.08 19.23 10.59
CA PRO A 15 -7.31 19.29 12.05
C PRO A 15 -8.15 20.49 12.46
N ARG A 16 -8.15 21.56 11.66
CA ARG A 16 -9.05 22.72 11.83
C ARG A 16 -9.32 23.37 10.48
N LEU A 17 -10.54 23.86 10.28
CA LEU A 17 -10.90 24.64 9.10
C LEU A 17 -10.24 26.02 9.15
N ALA A 18 -9.68 26.46 8.01
CA ALA A 18 -9.16 27.81 7.85
C ALA A 18 -10.29 28.82 8.08
N ARG A 19 -10.03 29.84 8.89
CA ARG A 19 -10.97 30.91 9.20
C ARG A 19 -10.35 32.27 8.90
N THR A 20 -11.16 33.21 8.42
CA THR A 20 -10.76 34.61 8.26
C THR A 20 -10.63 35.27 9.63
N GLU A 21 -10.04 36.47 9.68
CA GLU A 21 -9.88 37.27 10.90
C GLU A 21 -11.23 37.54 11.61
N ASN A 22 -12.32 37.58 10.83
CA ASN A 22 -13.69 37.70 11.31
C ASN A 22 -14.37 36.35 11.66
N GLY A 23 -13.60 35.26 11.75
CA GLY A 23 -14.06 33.94 12.19
C GLY A 23 -14.89 33.14 11.18
N LYS A 24 -15.12 33.67 9.96
CA LYS A 24 -15.82 32.98 8.86
C LYS A 24 -14.92 31.94 8.21
N ILE A 25 -15.46 30.96 7.50
CA ILE A 25 -14.66 29.97 6.75
C ILE A 25 -13.89 30.69 5.64
N ASP A 26 -12.56 30.58 5.68
CA ASP A 26 -11.68 31.07 4.64
C ASP A 26 -11.55 30.02 3.53
N ARG A 27 -12.39 30.17 2.51
CA ARG A 27 -12.43 29.24 1.36
C ARG A 27 -11.18 29.32 0.50
N VAL A 28 -10.51 30.48 0.47
CA VAL A 28 -9.28 30.69 -0.30
C VAL A 28 -8.13 30.00 0.41
N GLY A 29 -7.97 30.26 1.71
CA GLY A 29 -6.97 29.58 2.54
C GLY A 29 -7.15 28.06 2.57
N LEU A 30 -8.40 27.56 2.56
CA LEU A 30 -8.68 26.12 2.50
C LEU A 30 -8.29 25.49 1.15
N ARG A 31 -8.51 26.21 0.04
CA ARG A 31 -8.14 25.77 -1.31
C ARG A 31 -6.62 25.70 -1.46
N ASP A 32 -5.90 26.73 -1.02
CA ASP A 32 -4.45 26.79 -1.13
C ASP A 32 -3.75 25.75 -0.24
N ALA A 33 -4.31 25.46 0.94
CA ALA A 33 -3.81 24.40 1.81
C ALA A 33 -4.05 23.00 1.23
N SER A 34 -5.19 22.80 0.56
CA SER A 34 -5.50 21.58 -0.20
C SER A 34 -4.48 21.39 -1.33
N THR A 35 -4.29 22.39 -2.20
CA THR A 35 -3.35 22.32 -3.32
C THR A 35 -1.90 22.10 -2.88
N ARG A 36 -1.45 22.72 -1.78
CA ARG A 36 -0.10 22.47 -1.22
C ARG A 36 0.08 21.03 -0.71
N ARG A 37 -0.96 20.41 -0.16
CA ARG A 37 -0.89 19.00 0.28
C ARG A 37 -0.95 18.03 -0.89
N THR A 38 -1.75 18.32 -1.92
CA THR A 38 -1.79 17.51 -3.15
C THR A 38 -0.44 17.54 -3.86
N THR A 39 0.15 18.73 -4.02
CA THR A 39 1.46 18.89 -4.68
C THR A 39 2.61 18.30 -3.87
N ALA A 40 2.59 18.35 -2.53
CA ALA A 40 3.56 17.65 -1.70
C ALA A 40 3.42 16.12 -1.79
N ALA A 41 2.19 15.59 -1.90
CA ALA A 41 1.95 14.17 -2.14
C ALA A 41 2.37 13.73 -3.56
N GLU A 42 2.20 14.60 -4.56
CA GLU A 42 2.62 14.36 -5.94
C GLU A 42 4.14 14.48 -6.14
N GLN A 43 4.84 15.36 -5.41
CA GLN A 43 6.30 15.50 -5.49
C GLN A 43 7.06 14.35 -4.82
N VAL A 44 6.47 13.70 -3.80
CA VAL A 44 6.99 12.43 -3.26
C VAL A 44 6.74 11.28 -4.24
N ALA A 45 5.73 11.38 -5.13
CA ALA A 45 5.45 10.38 -6.16
C ALA A 45 6.34 10.50 -7.42
N ALA A 46 6.92 11.67 -7.69
CA ALA A 46 7.69 11.95 -8.91
C ALA A 46 9.22 11.71 -8.81
N SER A 47 9.74 11.36 -7.62
CA SER A 47 11.19 11.20 -7.40
C SER A 47 11.68 9.73 -7.34
N SER A 48 10.83 8.74 -7.65
CA SER A 48 11.30 7.36 -7.80
C SER A 48 11.48 7.06 -9.28
N GLU A 49 12.67 7.41 -9.76
CA GLU A 49 13.22 6.93 -11.02
C GLU A 49 13.14 5.40 -11.11
N VAL A 50 12.80 4.97 -12.32
CA VAL A 50 12.84 3.63 -12.91
C VAL A 50 13.83 2.68 -12.21
N HIS A 51 13.30 1.58 -11.67
CA HIS A 51 14.09 0.39 -11.34
C HIS A 51 13.47 -0.83 -12.04
N ASP A 52 14.26 -1.46 -12.91
CA ASP A 52 13.98 -2.69 -13.67
C ASP A 52 14.47 -3.93 -12.86
N PRO A 53 14.10 -5.20 -13.16
CA PRO A 53 13.51 -6.15 -12.21
C PRO A 53 14.50 -7.32 -11.88
N PRO A 54 14.21 -8.24 -10.91
CA PRO A 54 13.37 -9.42 -11.19
C PRO A 54 12.65 -10.00 -9.93
N ALA A 55 11.37 -9.72 -9.80
CA ALA A 55 10.34 -10.44 -9.01
C ALA A 55 8.96 -9.79 -9.28
N ASP A 56 8.99 -8.47 -9.49
CA ASP A 56 7.85 -7.57 -9.68
C ASP A 56 7.04 -7.80 -10.97
N THR A 57 7.67 -8.30 -12.04
CA THR A 57 7.01 -8.50 -13.33
C THR A 57 5.84 -9.49 -13.20
N ASN A 58 5.99 -10.51 -12.35
CA ASN A 58 4.97 -11.54 -12.19
C ASN A 58 3.72 -10.98 -11.49
N LEU A 59 3.88 -10.24 -10.39
CA LEU A 59 2.79 -9.61 -9.66
C LEU A 59 2.03 -8.62 -10.55
N ARG A 60 2.74 -7.70 -11.19
CA ARG A 60 2.16 -6.71 -12.10
C ARG A 60 1.39 -7.38 -13.24
N GLN A 61 1.96 -8.42 -13.84
CA GLN A 61 1.31 -9.15 -14.92
C GLN A 61 0.04 -9.86 -14.45
N ILE A 62 0.06 -10.49 -13.25
CA ILE A 62 -1.13 -11.10 -12.65
C ILE A 62 -2.22 -10.05 -12.44
N VAL A 63 -1.86 -8.91 -11.85
CA VAL A 63 -2.79 -7.80 -11.59
C VAL A 63 -3.39 -7.31 -12.91
N ARG A 64 -2.55 -6.94 -13.89
CA ARG A 64 -2.99 -6.48 -15.21
C ARG A 64 -3.89 -7.50 -15.91
N ALA A 65 -3.48 -8.76 -15.97
CA ALA A 65 -4.27 -9.82 -16.60
C ALA A 65 -5.64 -9.97 -15.93
N THR A 66 -5.71 -9.85 -14.61
CA THR A 66 -6.98 -9.94 -13.88
C THR A 66 -7.88 -8.72 -14.14
N TRP A 67 -7.31 -7.52 -14.23
CA TRP A 67 -8.04 -6.31 -14.64
C TRP A 67 -8.62 -6.46 -16.05
N THR A 68 -7.81 -6.87 -17.01
CA THR A 68 -8.20 -7.11 -18.41
C THR A 68 -9.31 -8.15 -18.51
N GLU A 69 -9.21 -9.25 -17.76
CA GLU A 69 -10.23 -10.30 -17.74
C GLU A 69 -11.58 -9.79 -17.20
N VAL A 70 -11.57 -8.96 -16.17
CA VAL A 70 -12.81 -8.41 -15.58
C VAL A 70 -13.44 -7.34 -16.46
N LEU A 71 -12.62 -6.52 -17.12
CA LEU A 71 -13.07 -5.41 -17.97
C LEU A 71 -13.32 -5.83 -19.43
N GLY A 72 -12.85 -7.02 -19.83
CA GLY A 72 -12.96 -7.55 -21.19
C GLY A 72 -12.16 -6.78 -22.22
N ARG A 73 -11.12 -6.03 -21.81
CA ARG A 73 -10.30 -5.18 -22.71
C ARG A 73 -8.94 -4.84 -22.14
N ASP A 74 -8.07 -4.33 -23.00
CA ASP A 74 -6.76 -3.83 -22.58
C ASP A 74 -6.88 -2.63 -21.64
N VAL A 75 -5.96 -2.58 -20.69
CA VAL A 75 -5.91 -1.58 -19.62
C VAL A 75 -4.54 -0.93 -19.56
N LEU A 76 -4.52 0.34 -19.17
CA LEU A 76 -3.31 1.10 -18.91
C LEU A 76 -2.99 1.08 -17.41
N ASP A 77 -1.73 0.85 -17.04
CA ASP A 77 -1.35 0.65 -15.64
C ASP A 77 -1.55 1.89 -14.76
N ASN A 78 -1.42 3.06 -15.35
CA ASN A 78 -1.52 4.37 -14.70
C ASN A 78 -2.95 4.96 -14.73
N ARG A 79 -3.92 4.20 -15.25
CA ARG A 79 -5.32 4.62 -15.36
C ARG A 79 -6.18 3.88 -14.36
N SER A 80 -7.17 4.58 -13.83
CA SER A 80 -8.08 4.01 -12.84
C SER A 80 -8.92 2.90 -13.45
N PHE A 81 -9.23 1.86 -12.67
CA PHE A 81 -10.20 0.81 -13.02
C PHE A 81 -11.54 1.41 -13.46
N PHE A 82 -11.97 2.49 -12.82
CA PHE A 82 -13.22 3.18 -13.10
C PHE A 82 -13.17 3.99 -14.41
N ASP A 83 -12.00 4.52 -14.80
CA ASP A 83 -11.81 5.18 -16.10
C ASP A 83 -11.94 4.19 -17.24
N HIS A 84 -11.55 2.92 -16.99
CA HIS A 84 -11.83 1.80 -17.87
C HIS A 84 -13.24 1.23 -17.64
N GLY A 85 -14.23 2.05 -17.26
CA GLY A 85 -15.63 1.62 -17.15
C GLY A 85 -15.89 0.54 -16.10
N GLY A 86 -14.96 0.35 -15.16
CA GLY A 86 -15.16 -0.48 -13.98
C GLY A 86 -16.29 0.07 -13.11
N THR A 87 -17.02 -0.83 -12.47
CA THR A 87 -18.13 -0.50 -11.55
C THR A 87 -17.97 -1.26 -10.25
N SER A 88 -18.70 -0.87 -9.20
CA SER A 88 -18.58 -1.51 -7.88
C SER A 88 -18.85 -3.02 -7.90
N ILE A 89 -19.77 -3.50 -8.76
CA ILE A 89 -20.01 -4.95 -8.93
C ILE A 89 -18.81 -5.65 -9.57
N LEU A 90 -18.13 -4.97 -10.51
CA LEU A 90 -16.92 -5.48 -11.14
C LEU A 90 -15.73 -5.46 -10.19
N VAL A 91 -15.66 -4.51 -9.25
CA VAL A 91 -14.64 -4.51 -8.18
C VAL A 91 -14.78 -5.74 -7.29
N ILE A 92 -15.99 -6.20 -6.98
CA ILE A 92 -16.20 -7.43 -6.20
C ILE A 92 -15.70 -8.65 -6.99
N SER A 93 -16.02 -8.73 -8.29
CA SER A 93 -15.52 -9.81 -9.16
C SER A 93 -14.00 -9.79 -9.28
N LEU A 94 -13.42 -8.60 -9.41
CA LEU A 94 -11.99 -8.36 -9.44
C LEU A 94 -11.31 -8.81 -8.14
N TYR A 95 -11.84 -8.38 -7.00
CA TYR A 95 -11.37 -8.78 -5.68
C TYR A 95 -11.33 -10.30 -5.54
N ARG A 96 -12.43 -11.00 -5.88
CA ARG A 96 -12.48 -12.47 -5.79
C ARG A 96 -11.42 -13.16 -6.64
N LYS A 97 -11.20 -12.69 -7.87
CA LYS A 97 -10.18 -13.25 -8.77
C LYS A 97 -8.77 -12.97 -8.28
N LEU A 98 -8.50 -11.74 -7.82
CA LEU A 98 -7.21 -11.38 -7.24
C LEU A 98 -6.92 -12.18 -5.97
N ARG A 99 -7.90 -12.32 -5.06
CA ARG A 99 -7.74 -13.14 -3.84
C ARG A 99 -7.39 -14.60 -4.16
N ALA A 100 -7.91 -15.15 -5.25
CA ALA A 100 -7.59 -16.51 -5.67
C ALA A 100 -6.16 -16.63 -6.25
N ARG A 101 -5.66 -15.60 -6.94
CA ARG A 101 -4.32 -15.60 -7.55
C ARG A 101 -3.22 -15.11 -6.61
N LEU A 102 -3.57 -14.26 -5.66
CA LEU A 102 -2.68 -13.55 -4.75
C LEU A 102 -3.00 -13.93 -3.30
N ALA A 103 -3.12 -15.23 -3.02
CA ALA A 103 -3.55 -15.74 -1.72
C ALA A 103 -2.65 -15.30 -0.55
N HIS A 104 -1.36 -15.09 -0.82
CA HIS A 104 -0.35 -14.67 0.15
C HIS A 104 -0.43 -13.17 0.51
N TYR A 105 -0.96 -12.35 -0.39
CA TYR A 105 -1.08 -10.92 -0.18
C TYR A 105 -2.32 -10.59 0.65
N ARG A 106 -2.21 -9.57 1.52
CA ARG A 106 -3.32 -9.08 2.33
C ARG A 106 -3.83 -7.78 1.74
N PHE A 107 -5.11 -7.76 1.40
CA PHE A 107 -5.81 -6.58 0.91
C PHE A 107 -7.30 -6.85 0.98
N GLU A 108 -8.07 -5.79 1.15
CA GLU A 108 -9.52 -5.82 1.23
C GLU A 108 -10.14 -5.05 0.05
N VAL A 109 -11.46 -5.16 -0.08
CA VAL A 109 -12.21 -4.43 -1.12
C VAL A 109 -11.97 -2.91 -1.05
N PRO A 110 -11.95 -2.25 0.13
CA PRO A 110 -11.64 -0.82 0.22
C PRO A 110 -10.28 -0.43 -0.38
N ASP A 111 -9.29 -1.32 -0.36
CA ASP A 111 -7.95 -1.02 -0.88
C ASP A 111 -7.95 -0.92 -2.41
N LEU A 112 -8.84 -1.65 -3.10
CA LEU A 112 -9.05 -1.51 -4.55
C LEU A 112 -9.69 -0.16 -4.92
N PHE A 113 -10.41 0.47 -4.00
CA PHE A 113 -10.92 1.83 -4.18
C PHE A 113 -9.87 2.90 -3.86
N ARG A 114 -8.99 2.65 -2.87
CA ARG A 114 -7.88 3.53 -2.52
C ARG A 114 -6.77 3.51 -3.57
N CYS A 115 -6.54 2.34 -4.16
CA CYS A 115 -5.52 2.08 -5.16
C CYS A 115 -6.17 1.63 -6.48
N PRO A 116 -6.89 2.52 -7.19
CA PRO A 116 -7.71 2.12 -8.33
C PRO A 116 -6.89 1.84 -9.60
N THR A 117 -5.60 2.20 -9.63
CA THR A 117 -4.68 1.95 -10.75
C THR A 117 -3.84 0.71 -10.46
N ILE A 118 -3.38 0.02 -11.51
CA ILE A 118 -2.49 -1.14 -11.38
C ILE A 118 -1.20 -0.73 -10.67
N ASP A 119 -0.63 0.44 -11.03
CA ASP A 119 0.58 0.97 -10.40
C ASP A 119 0.42 1.17 -8.90
N SER A 120 -0.67 1.84 -8.49
CA SER A 120 -0.95 2.08 -7.07
C SER A 120 -1.18 0.78 -6.30
N PHE A 121 -1.88 -0.18 -6.91
CA PHE A 121 -2.24 -1.42 -6.25
C PHE A 121 -1.04 -2.36 -6.09
N VAL A 122 -0.22 -2.51 -7.13
CA VAL A 122 1.02 -3.30 -7.07
C VAL A 122 1.96 -2.72 -6.01
N ARG A 123 2.14 -1.39 -5.99
CA ARG A 123 2.96 -0.72 -4.98
C ARG A 123 2.45 -0.95 -3.55
N PHE A 124 1.14 -0.87 -3.35
CA PHE A 124 0.52 -1.14 -2.06
C PHE A 124 0.82 -2.57 -1.57
N LEU A 125 0.68 -3.56 -2.45
CA LEU A 125 0.97 -4.96 -2.11
C LEU A 125 2.44 -5.21 -1.75
N GLN A 126 3.36 -4.56 -2.46
CA GLN A 126 4.80 -4.65 -2.20
C GLN A 126 5.19 -4.03 -0.86
N LEU A 127 4.60 -2.89 -0.50
CA LEU A 127 4.86 -2.22 0.78
C LEU A 127 4.39 -3.08 1.97
N ASP A 128 3.24 -3.73 1.83
CA ASP A 128 2.71 -4.63 2.86
C ASP A 128 3.61 -5.87 3.03
N GLU A 129 4.06 -6.47 1.92
CA GLU A 129 4.98 -7.61 1.95
C GLU A 129 6.34 -7.24 2.55
N ALA A 130 6.89 -6.07 2.20
CA ALA A 130 8.14 -5.58 2.76
C ALA A 130 8.05 -5.33 4.27
N ALA A 131 6.94 -4.77 4.74
CA ALA A 131 6.68 -4.58 6.16
C ALA A 131 6.58 -5.93 6.90
N ASP A 132 5.82 -6.88 6.36
CA ASP A 132 5.71 -8.23 6.94
C ASP A 132 7.07 -8.96 6.99
N ALA A 133 7.89 -8.81 5.95
CA ALA A 133 9.23 -9.39 5.90
C ALA A 133 10.17 -8.82 6.97
N ASP A 134 10.11 -7.50 7.21
CA ASP A 134 10.92 -6.82 8.21
C ASP A 134 10.51 -7.20 9.64
N LEU A 135 9.21 -7.24 9.92
CA LEU A 135 8.68 -7.75 11.20
C LEU A 135 9.06 -9.21 11.43
N ALA A 136 9.00 -10.06 10.40
CA ALA A 136 9.42 -11.45 10.49
C ALA A 136 10.94 -11.59 10.71
N ALA A 137 11.76 -10.71 10.12
CA ALA A 137 13.21 -10.70 10.33
C ALA A 137 13.58 -10.28 11.76
N THR A 138 12.94 -9.23 12.30
CA THR A 138 13.13 -8.82 13.70
C THR A 138 12.66 -9.89 14.68
N ALA A 139 11.50 -10.52 14.45
CA ALA A 139 11.00 -11.62 15.27
C ALA A 139 11.94 -12.83 15.28
N ARG A 140 12.46 -13.23 14.11
CA ARG A 140 13.46 -14.33 14.00
C ARG A 140 14.75 -14.01 14.75
N THR A 141 15.22 -12.77 14.66
CA THR A 141 16.41 -12.31 15.39
C THR A 141 16.20 -12.34 16.91
N ALA A 142 15.04 -11.88 17.38
CA ALA A 142 14.67 -11.92 18.79
C ALA A 142 14.53 -13.36 19.32
N ALA A 143 13.88 -14.25 18.55
CA ALA A 143 13.74 -15.66 18.90
C ALA A 143 15.10 -16.37 18.97
N ARG A 144 16.00 -16.12 18.01
CA ARG A 144 17.36 -16.66 18.00
C ARG A 144 18.17 -16.23 19.21
N ARG A 145 18.12 -14.93 19.56
CA ARG A 145 18.77 -14.40 20.77
C ARG A 145 18.24 -15.06 22.05
N ARG A 146 16.92 -15.22 22.16
CA ARG A 146 16.28 -15.87 23.32
C ARG A 146 16.68 -17.34 23.47
N ALA A 147 16.79 -18.08 22.36
CA ALA A 147 17.25 -19.47 22.38
C ALA A 147 18.70 -19.59 22.85
N ILE A 148 19.59 -18.71 22.36
CA ILE A 148 21.01 -18.71 22.76
C ILE A 148 21.14 -18.40 24.26
N LEU A 149 20.41 -17.40 24.77
CA LEU A 149 20.42 -17.07 26.21
C LEU A 149 19.86 -18.20 27.08
N ALA A 150 18.85 -18.93 26.61
CA ALA A 150 18.30 -20.08 27.34
C ALA A 150 19.30 -21.25 27.44
N GLU A 151 20.10 -21.50 26.40
CA GLU A 151 21.17 -22.51 26.41
C GLU A 151 22.32 -22.14 27.36
N VAL A 152 22.67 -20.85 27.46
CA VAL A 152 23.64 -20.35 28.44
C VAL A 152 23.10 -20.48 29.87
N ALA A 153 21.85 -20.11 30.10
CA ALA A 153 21.20 -20.23 31.42
C ALA A 153 21.04 -21.69 31.87
N ALA A 154 20.88 -22.62 30.93
CA ALA A 154 20.84 -24.06 31.20
C ALA A 154 22.23 -24.70 31.40
N GLY A 155 23.32 -23.91 31.31
CA GLY A 155 24.69 -24.40 31.44
C GLY A 155 25.17 -25.27 30.28
N ARG A 156 24.39 -25.36 29.19
CA ARG A 156 24.71 -26.15 28.00
C ARG A 156 25.59 -25.41 27.00
N LEU A 157 25.83 -24.12 27.23
CA LEU A 157 26.67 -23.27 26.41
C LEU A 157 27.50 -22.31 27.28
N SER A 158 28.79 -22.20 27.01
CA SER A 158 29.64 -21.18 27.64
C SER A 158 29.33 -19.78 27.10
N VAL A 159 29.49 -18.75 27.93
CA VAL A 159 29.25 -17.35 27.57
C VAL A 159 30.12 -16.92 26.36
N GLY A 160 31.35 -17.43 26.25
CA GLY A 160 32.25 -17.14 25.11
C GLY A 160 31.77 -17.72 23.77
N ASP A 161 31.18 -18.91 23.80
CA ASP A 161 30.59 -19.56 22.62
C ASP A 161 29.27 -18.90 22.21
N ALA A 162 28.52 -18.37 23.19
CA ALA A 162 27.30 -17.63 22.95
C ALA A 162 27.56 -16.30 22.22
N LEU A 163 28.59 -15.56 22.64
CA LEU A 163 28.99 -14.30 22.02
C LEU A 163 29.48 -14.50 20.59
N SER A 164 30.28 -15.55 20.35
CA SER A 164 30.78 -15.89 19.00
C SER A 164 29.66 -16.23 18.00
N ARG A 165 28.51 -16.74 18.47
CA ARG A 165 27.34 -17.07 17.63
C ARG A 165 26.39 -15.90 17.38
N LEU A 166 26.57 -14.80 18.12
CA LEU A 166 25.80 -13.57 17.96
C LEU A 166 26.43 -12.61 16.95
N ASP A 167 27.76 -12.68 16.74
CA ASP A 167 28.51 -11.78 15.85
C ASP A 167 28.59 -12.22 14.37
N THR A 168 28.16 -13.43 14.01
CA THR A 168 28.27 -13.95 12.62
C THR A 168 27.05 -13.64 11.73
N GLY A 169 26.34 -12.52 11.94
CA GLY A 169 25.10 -12.17 11.24
C GLY A 169 25.18 -10.86 10.48
#